data_AF-A0A3N2R993-F1
#
_entry.id   AF-A0A3N2R993-F1
#
_cell.length_a   1.000
_cell.length_b   1.000
_cell.length_c   1.000
_cell.angle_alpha   90.00
_cell.angle_beta   90.00
_cell.angle_gamma   90.00
#
_symmetry.space_group_name_H-M   'P 1'
#
loop_
_entity.id
_entity.type
_entity.pdbx_description
1 polymer ?
#
loop_
_entity_poly.entity_id
_entity_poly.type
_entity_poly.pdbx_seq_one_letter_code
_entity_poly.pdbx_strand_id
1 'polypeptide(L)'
;MTGRRALLLVLIVILVVAGSTVFFRHVEGWTWLESYFFTVVTLSTVGYGNLIPATALGKIATTVLIFFGIAVVVVAIQQLGQFAIIRKAETRRTLRRAEAERQKRHDRQQARQKPADEDDR
;
A
#
# COMPACT_ATOMS: atom_id res chain seq x y z
N MET A 1 3.79 -5.12 -12.62
CA MET A 1 4.94 -4.28 -12.17
C MET A 1 4.82 -3.79 -10.72
N THR A 2 3.60 -3.65 -10.17
CA THR A 2 3.35 -3.19 -8.79
C THR A 2 3.84 -4.16 -7.72
N GLY A 3 3.64 -5.48 -7.91
CA GLY A 3 4.05 -6.51 -6.93
C GLY A 3 5.55 -6.55 -6.62
N ARG A 4 6.41 -6.46 -7.64
CA ARG A 4 7.88 -6.41 -7.45
C ARG A 4 8.31 -5.17 -6.67
N ARG A 5 7.72 -4.00 -6.93
CA ARG A 5 8.01 -2.76 -6.20
C ARG A 5 7.58 -2.85 -4.74
N ALA A 6 6.41 -3.44 -4.47
CA ALA A 6 5.93 -3.65 -3.10
C ALA A 6 6.85 -4.62 -2.33
N LEU A 7 7.26 -5.73 -2.96
CA LEU A 7 8.21 -6.68 -2.35
C LEU A 7 9.55 -6.01 -2.02
N LEU A 8 10.10 -5.21 -2.95
CA LEU A 8 11.35 -4.49 -2.71
C LEU A 8 11.23 -3.50 -1.55
N LEU A 9 10.10 -2.78 -1.43
CA LEU A 9 9.88 -1.87 -0.30
C LEU A 9 9.82 -2.63 1.03
N VAL A 10 9.10 -3.75 1.08
CA VAL A 10 9.03 -4.60 2.28
C VAL A 10 10.42 -5.11 2.66
N LEU A 11 11.20 -5.59 1.68
CA LEU A 11 12.56 -6.03 1.90
C LEU A 11 13.46 -4.90 2.44
N ILE A 12 13.37 -3.71 1.84
CA ILE A 12 14.12 -2.53 2.28
C ILE A 12 13.75 -2.16 3.72
N VAL A 13 12.46 -2.17 4.08
CA VAL A 13 12.01 -1.88 5.44
C VAL A 13 12.55 -2.92 6.42
N ILE A 14 12.52 -4.21 6.07
CA ILE A 14 13.09 -5.28 6.91
C ILE A 14 14.60 -5.06 7.13
N LEU A 15 15.35 -4.74 6.07
CA LEU A 15 16.79 -4.49 6.15
C LEU A 15 17.10 -3.26 7.01
N VAL A 16 16.32 -2.20 6.88
CA VAL A 16 16.47 -0.99 7.70
C VAL A 16 16.16 -1.28 9.16
N VAL A 17 15.06 -1.99 9.44
CA VAL A 17 14.71 -2.39 10.81
C VAL A 17 15.79 -3.25 11.42
N ALA A 18 16.28 -4.27 10.71
CA ALA A 18 17.35 -5.15 11.19
C ALA A 18 18.66 -4.37 11.41
N GLY A 19 19.07 -3.56 10.45
CA GLY A 19 20.29 -2.76 10.51
C GLY A 19 20.27 -1.73 11.65
N SER A 20 19.18 -0.98 11.79
CA SER A 20 18.99 -0.04 12.89
C SER A 20 18.93 -0.73 14.25
N THR A 21 18.27 -1.89 14.35
CA THR A 21 18.23 -2.68 15.59
C THR A 21 19.64 -3.10 16.04
N VAL A 22 20.45 -3.63 15.12
CA VAL A 22 21.85 -4.00 15.40
C VAL A 22 22.67 -2.78 15.79
N PHE A 23 22.47 -1.66 15.10
CA PHE A 23 23.18 -0.41 15.37
C PHE A 23 22.87 0.14 16.78
N PHE A 24 21.59 0.32 17.12
CA PHE A 24 21.19 0.83 18.43
C PHE A 24 21.58 -0.10 19.57
N ARG A 25 21.60 -1.42 19.34
CA ARG A 25 22.15 -2.40 20.29
C ARG A 25 23.61 -2.10 20.65
N HIS A 26 24.44 -1.77 19.67
CA HIS A 26 25.88 -1.53 19.88
C HIS A 26 26.18 -0.11 20.37
N VAL A 27 25.44 0.88 19.86
CA VAL A 27 25.70 2.30 20.12
C VAL A 27 25.07 2.76 21.44
N GLU A 28 23.84 2.34 21.73
CA GLU A 28 23.11 2.74 22.94
C GLU A 28 23.15 1.67 24.04
N GLY A 29 23.66 0.47 23.75
CA GLY A 29 23.72 -0.63 24.72
C GLY A 29 22.37 -1.25 25.09
N TRP A 30 21.29 -0.84 24.42
CA TRP A 30 19.94 -1.34 24.66
C TRP A 30 19.80 -2.83 24.37
N THR A 31 18.81 -3.49 24.96
CA THR A 31 18.45 -4.86 24.59
C THR A 31 18.03 -4.95 23.12
N TRP A 32 18.09 -6.16 22.56
CA TRP A 32 17.59 -6.42 21.20
C TRP A 32 16.14 -5.98 21.02
N LEU A 33 15.31 -6.24 22.03
CA LEU A 33 13.89 -5.88 22.02
C LEU A 33 13.69 -4.37 22.10
N GLU A 34 14.41 -3.67 22.98
CA GLU A 34 14.35 -2.19 23.07
C GLU A 34 14.81 -1.53 21.77
N SER A 35 15.90 -2.02 21.17
CA SER A 35 16.43 -1.49 19.92
C SER A 35 15.46 -1.68 18.75
N TYR A 36 14.85 -2.87 18.66
CA TYR A 36 13.81 -3.18 17.68
C TYR A 36 12.57 -2.32 17.91
N PHE A 37 12.09 -2.26 19.15
CA PHE A 37 10.91 -1.49 19.52
C PHE A 37 11.08 0.00 19.21
N PHE A 38 12.21 0.59 19.61
CA PHE A 38 12.54 1.97 19.29
C PHE A 38 12.54 2.22 17.78
N THR A 39 13.17 1.33 17.01
CA THR A 39 13.24 1.46 15.54
C THR A 39 11.85 1.43 14.91
N VAL A 40 11.00 0.47 15.29
CA VAL A 40 9.64 0.33 14.74
C VAL A 40 8.76 1.52 15.13
N VAL A 41 8.76 1.92 16.40
CA VAL A 41 7.96 3.05 16.92
C VAL A 41 8.38 4.38 16.29
N THR A 42 9.68 4.54 15.99
CA THR A 42 10.21 5.71 15.29
C THR A 42 9.80 5.72 13.82
N LEU A 43 9.96 4.59 13.11
CA LEU A 43 9.56 4.45 11.71
C LEU A 43 8.04 4.58 11.51
N SER A 44 7.24 4.11 12.46
CA SER A 44 5.78 4.26 12.44
C SER A 44 5.31 5.65 12.86
N THR A 45 6.23 6.57 13.19
CA THR A 45 5.97 7.93 13.67
C THR A 45 5.16 8.00 14.97
N VAL A 46 5.10 6.91 15.75
CA VAL A 46 4.38 6.87 17.03
C VAL A 46 5.15 7.58 18.13
N GLY A 47 6.46 7.31 18.24
CA GLY A 47 7.38 8.09 19.07
C GLY A 47 7.00 8.24 20.55
N TYR A 48 6.84 7.15 21.30
CA TYR A 48 6.45 7.21 22.73
C TYR A 48 7.42 8.00 23.63
N GLY A 49 8.68 8.17 23.22
CA GLY A 49 9.68 8.93 23.98
C GLY A 49 10.20 8.22 25.24
N ASN A 50 9.84 6.96 25.46
CA ASN A 50 10.34 6.15 26.58
C ASN A 50 11.79 5.66 26.36
N LEU A 51 12.21 5.52 25.10
CA LEU A 51 13.57 5.23 24.69
C LEU A 51 14.08 6.41 23.87
N ILE A 52 15.16 7.05 24.33
CA ILE A 52 15.76 8.23 23.70
C ILE A 52 17.26 7.98 23.60
N PRO A 53 17.87 8.09 22.40
CA PRO A 53 19.31 7.91 22.23
C PRO A 53 20.08 8.92 23.09
N ALA A 54 20.97 8.42 23.94
CA ALA A 54 21.83 9.24 24.78
C ALA A 54 23.08 9.69 24.01
N THR A 55 23.59 8.85 23.11
CA THR A 55 24.83 9.14 22.39
C THR A 55 24.63 10.13 21.25
N ALA A 56 25.67 10.91 20.94
CA ALA A 56 25.65 11.81 19.78
C ALA A 56 25.40 11.04 18.47
N LEU A 57 26.01 9.86 18.34
CA LEU A 57 25.88 9.02 17.17
C LEU A 57 24.47 8.43 17.02
N GLY A 58 23.85 7.98 18.12
CA GLY A 58 22.47 7.50 18.14
C GLY A 58 21.46 8.60 17.80
N LYS A 59 21.69 9.84 18.24
CA LYS A 59 20.88 11.01 17.85
C LYS A 59 20.96 11.29 16.35
N ILE A 60 22.16 11.31 15.79
CA ILE A 60 22.37 11.51 14.33
C ILE A 60 21.67 10.38 13.54
N ALA A 61 21.88 9.13 13.96
CA ALA A 61 21.26 7.97 13.31
C ALA A 61 19.72 8.02 13.38
N THR A 62 19.16 8.47 14.51
CA THR A 62 17.71 8.65 14.66
C THR A 62 17.18 9.71 13.71
N THR A 63 17.88 10.83 13.54
CA THR A 63 17.51 11.86 12.56
C THR A 63 17.45 11.29 11.15
N VAL A 64 18.47 10.52 10.74
CA VAL A 64 18.50 9.86 9.43
C VAL A 64 17.36 8.85 9.29
N LEU A 65 17.09 8.06 10.33
CA LEU A 65 16.01 7.07 10.37
C LEU A 65 14.63 7.72 10.18
N ILE A 66 14.40 8.90 10.78
CA ILE A 66 13.14 9.64 10.64
C ILE A 66 12.94 10.10 9.18
N PHE A 67 13.95 10.69 8.54
CA PHE A 67 13.85 11.09 7.14
C PHE A 67 13.54 9.88 6.23
N PHE A 68 14.17 8.75 6.51
CA PHE A 68 13.91 7.52 5.79
C PHE A 68 12.48 7.01 6.02
N GLY A 69 12.01 7.01 7.27
CA GLY A 69 10.65 6.60 7.65
C GLY A 69 9.57 7.41 6.91
N ILE A 70 9.73 8.73 6.82
CA ILE A 70 8.80 9.60 6.08
C ILE A 70 8.74 9.19 4.61
N ALA A 71 9.89 8.96 3.96
CA ALA A 71 9.94 8.53 2.57
C ALA A 71 9.21 7.19 2.37
N VAL A 72 9.40 6.23 3.28
CA VAL A 72 8.71 4.93 3.25
C VAL A 72 7.19 5.11 3.36
N VAL A 73 6.71 5.94 4.29
CA VAL A 73 5.27 6.21 4.47
C VAL A 73 4.65 6.78 3.20
N VAL A 74 5.30 7.77 2.57
CA VAL A 74 4.80 8.37 1.31
C VAL A 74 4.66 7.31 0.21
N VAL A 75 5.68 6.48 0.02
CA VAL A 75 5.64 5.43 -1.01
C VAL A 75 4.61 4.35 -0.68
N ALA A 76 4.44 3.99 0.60
CA ALA A 76 3.44 3.04 1.04
C ALA A 76 2.01 3.54 0.75
N ILE A 77 1.71 4.80 1.06
CA ILE A 77 0.41 5.43 0.75
C ILE A 77 0.15 5.41 -0.76
N GLN A 78 1.16 5.74 -1.57
CA GLN A 78 1.04 5.72 -3.02
C GLN A 78 0.71 4.31 -3.56
N GLN A 79 1.36 3.27 -3.03
CA GLN A 79 1.09 1.88 -3.42
C GLN A 79 -0.33 1.44 -3.04
N LEU A 80 -0.79 1.77 -1.83
CA LEU A 80 -2.15 1.49 -1.38
C LEU A 80 -3.20 2.21 -2.25
N GLY A 81 -2.94 3.47 -2.59
CA GLY A 81 -3.80 4.24 -3.50
C GLY A 81 -3.91 3.61 -4.88
N GLN A 82 -2.79 3.20 -5.47
CA GLN A 82 -2.78 2.49 -6.77
C GLN A 82 -3.56 1.18 -6.71
N PHE A 83 -3.40 0.42 -5.64
CA PHE A 83 -4.13 -0.83 -5.45
C PHE A 83 -5.65 -0.61 -5.38
N ALA A 84 -6.11 0.41 -4.64
CA ALA A 84 -7.52 0.77 -4.56
C ALA A 84 -8.10 1.22 -5.92
N ILE A 85 -7.32 1.97 -6.71
CA ILE A 85 -7.72 2.42 -8.05
C ILE A 85 -7.86 1.22 -9.00
N ILE A 86 -6.89 0.31 -9.01
CA ILE A 86 -6.91 -0.89 -9.87
C ILE A 86 -8.13 -1.76 -9.53
N ARG A 87 -8.39 -2.00 -8.24
CA ARG A 87 -9.57 -2.76 -7.78
C ARG A 87 -10.88 -2.14 -8.27
N LYS A 88 -11.03 -0.81 -8.15
CA LYS A 88 -12.23 -0.10 -8.65
C LYS A 88 -12.34 -0.15 -10.17
N ALA A 89 -11.23 -0.11 -10.90
CA ALA A 89 -11.24 -0.20 -12.35
C ALA A 89 -11.71 -1.58 -12.84
N GLU A 90 -11.30 -2.66 -12.17
CA GLU A 90 -11.76 -4.03 -12.49
C GLU A 90 -13.26 -4.20 -12.23
N THR A 91 -13.76 -3.75 -11.08
CA THR A 91 -15.20 -3.79 -10.76
C THR A 91 -16.03 -2.98 -11.76
N ARG A 92 -15.56 -1.79 -12.16
CA ARG A 92 -16.27 -0.98 -13.16
C ARG A 92 -16.30 -1.65 -14.53
N ARG A 93 -15.25 -2.39 -14.90
CA ARG A 93 -15.20 -3.13 -16.18
C ARG A 93 -16.16 -4.32 -16.20
N THR A 94 -16.27 -5.07 -15.11
CA THR A 94 -17.23 -6.19 -15.03
C THR A 94 -18.68 -5.70 -15.03
N LEU A 95 -18.98 -4.62 -14.30
CA LEU A 95 -20.32 -4.02 -14.30
C LEU A 95 -20.73 -3.54 -15.69
N ARG A 96 -19.87 -2.78 -16.39
CA ARG A 96 -20.15 -2.30 -17.76
C ARG A 96 -20.38 -3.43 -18.76
N ARG A 97 -19.66 -4.55 -18.63
CA ARG A 97 -19.88 -5.74 -19.47
C ARG A 97 -21.23 -6.39 -19.17
N ALA A 98 -21.59 -6.53 -17.89
CA ALA A 98 -22.89 -7.06 -17.49
C ALA A 98 -24.05 -6.18 -17.96
N GLU A 99 -23.92 -4.85 -17.90
CA GLU A 99 -24.91 -3.90 -18.43
C GLU A 99 -25.05 -4.00 -19.95
N ALA A 100 -23.94 -4.06 -20.69
CA ALA A 100 -23.97 -4.22 -22.14
C ALA A 100 -24.60 -5.54 -22.59
N GLU A 101 -24.37 -6.64 -21.86
CA GLU A 101 -25.03 -7.92 -22.12
C GLU A 101 -26.53 -7.88 -21.80
N ARG A 102 -26.93 -7.21 -20.71
CA ARG A 102 -28.34 -7.02 -20.37
C ARG A 102 -29.06 -6.21 -21.45
N GLN A 103 -28.46 -5.13 -21.92
CA GLN A 103 -29.05 -4.30 -22.98
C GLN A 103 -29.27 -5.12 -24.26
N LYS A 104 -28.26 -5.87 -24.72
CA LYS A 104 -28.39 -6.73 -25.91
C LYS A 104 -29.49 -7.79 -25.77
N ARG A 105 -29.70 -8.33 -24.57
CA ARG A 105 -30.79 -9.29 -24.30
C ARG A 105 -32.16 -8.61 -24.43
N HIS A 106 -32.31 -7.40 -23.88
CA HIS A 106 -33.53 -6.61 -24.02
C HIS A 106 -33.83 -6.26 -25.49
N ASP A 107 -32.83 -5.78 -26.24
CA ASP A 107 -33.00 -5.42 -27.66
C ASP A 107 -33.42 -6.66 -28.50
N ARG A 108 -32.80 -7.83 -28.26
CA ARG A 108 -33.17 -9.09 -28.92
C ARG A 108 -34.58 -9.57 -28.56
N GLN A 109 -35.03 -9.35 -27.33
CA GLN A 109 -36.39 -9.69 -26.92
C GLN A 109 -37.41 -8.76 -27.57
N GLN A 110 -37.15 -7.45 -27.63
CA GLN A 110 -38.01 -6.51 -28.34
C GLN A 110 -38.08 -6.80 -29.84
N ALA A 111 -36.95 -7.09 -30.49
CA ALA A 111 -36.93 -7.46 -31.90
C ALA A 111 -37.68 -8.76 -32.20
N ARG A 112 -37.73 -9.71 -31.24
CA ARG A 112 -38.56 -10.93 -31.36
C ARG A 112 -40.04 -10.68 -31.10
N GLN A 113 -40.39 -9.64 -30.35
CA GLN A 113 -41.78 -9.29 -30.04
C GLN A 113 -42.41 -8.34 -31.04
N LYS A 114 -41.63 -7.59 -31.84
CA LYS A 114 -42.15 -6.81 -32.97
C LYS A 114 -42.65 -7.81 -34.03
N PRO A 115 -43.97 -8.03 -34.17
CA PRO A 115 -44.49 -9.03 -35.09
C PRO A 115 -44.29 -8.53 -36.53
N ALA A 116 -44.37 -9.44 -37.50
CA ALA A 116 -44.37 -9.18 -38.94
C ALA A 116 -45.58 -8.35 -39.45
N ASP A 117 -46.12 -7.47 -38.60
CA ASP A 117 -47.37 -6.72 -38.77
C ASP A 117 -47.16 -5.38 -39.51
N GLU A 118 -45.97 -5.15 -40.05
CA GLU A 118 -45.58 -3.91 -40.75
C GLU A 118 -45.23 -4.15 -42.22
N ASP A 119 -45.39 -5.39 -42.72
CA ASP A 119 -45.21 -5.74 -44.15
C ASP A 119 -46.53 -5.77 -44.95
N ASP A 120 -47.67 -5.48 -44.29
CA ASP A 120 -49.02 -5.62 -44.87
C ASP A 120 -49.82 -4.30 -44.93
N ARG A 121 -49.15 -3.13 -44.94
CA ARG A 121 -49.80 -1.82 -45.15
C ARG A 121 -49.13 -0.97 -46.23
#